data_AF-A0A9X3HQS2-F1
#
_entry.id   AF-A0A9X3HQS2-F1
#
_cell.length_a   1.000
_cell.length_b   1.000
_cell.length_c   1.000
_cell.angle_alpha   90.00
_cell.angle_beta   90.00
_cell.angle_gamma   90.00
#
_symmetry.space_group_name_H-M   'P 1'
#
loop_
_entity.id
_entity.type
_entity.pdbx_description
1 polymer ?
#
loop_
_entity_poly.entity_id
_entity_poly.type
_entity_poly.pdbx_seq_one_letter_code
_entity_poly.pdbx_strand_id
1 'polypeptide(L)'
;MKVHSDIWRQYYQKALTRKHSPRTEKAISLRETVSNVALDCGCGTGSDIAYLDEQGLQVHGFDCNQDAVALCRERFNQSALVDITQATFEDYDYPNTGLILAHSSLYFADPSRFEKTWQKLVTGLEVGGVFSGDFMGGEDSWASNYRTYTTPLTEQQVLSLFDRFEIASFNQRNEIGTTAIGKQKRWHTFSVMAIKRR
;
A
#
# COMPACT_ATOMS: atom_id res chain seq x y z
N MET A 1 -2.05 35.31 -4.32
CA MET A 1 -2.26 33.99 -4.97
C MET A 1 -3.21 33.18 -4.10
N LYS A 2 -4.51 33.11 -4.46
CA LYS A 2 -5.61 32.63 -3.59
C LYS A 2 -6.55 31.66 -4.35
N VAL A 3 -6.00 30.81 -5.21
CA VAL A 3 -6.80 29.91 -6.08
C VAL A 3 -6.56 28.42 -5.77
N HIS A 4 -5.54 28.09 -4.96
CA HIS A 4 -5.26 26.70 -4.58
C HIS A 4 -6.00 26.20 -3.33
N SER A 5 -6.46 27.07 -2.42
CA SER A 5 -6.94 26.65 -1.09
C SER A 5 -8.21 25.78 -1.11
N ASP A 6 -9.15 26.05 -2.01
CA ASP A 6 -10.49 25.44 -1.92
C ASP A 6 -10.54 24.03 -2.53
N ILE A 7 -9.75 23.79 -3.59
CA ILE A 7 -9.56 22.44 -4.16
C ILE A 7 -8.80 21.56 -3.16
N TRP A 8 -7.76 22.10 -2.51
CA TRP A 8 -7.03 21.39 -1.47
C TRP A 8 -7.90 21.11 -0.25
N ARG A 9 -8.77 22.03 0.17
CA ARG A 9 -9.70 21.81 1.29
C ARG A 9 -10.75 20.74 0.98
N GLN A 10 -11.27 20.68 -0.25
CA GLN A 10 -12.19 19.63 -0.68
C GLN A 10 -11.50 18.26 -0.83
N TYR A 11 -10.27 18.23 -1.36
CA TYR A 11 -9.45 17.02 -1.37
C TYR A 11 -9.14 16.56 0.06
N TYR A 12 -8.78 17.48 0.96
CA TYR A 12 -8.51 17.22 2.38
C TYR A 12 -9.73 16.62 3.08
N GLN A 13 -10.91 17.22 2.95
CA GLN A 13 -12.13 16.70 3.54
C GLN A 13 -12.46 15.30 3.02
N LYS A 14 -12.39 15.07 1.70
CA LYS A 14 -12.66 13.75 1.13
C LYS A 14 -11.64 12.70 1.59
N ALA A 15 -10.36 13.05 1.61
CA ALA A 15 -9.28 12.17 2.00
C ALA A 15 -9.36 11.77 3.49
N LEU A 16 -9.73 12.70 4.38
CA LEU A 16 -9.96 12.41 5.79
C LEU A 16 -11.20 11.55 6.05
N THR A 17 -12.25 11.70 5.23
CA THR A 17 -13.48 10.89 5.37
C THR A 17 -13.37 9.49 4.77
N ARG A 18 -12.31 9.19 4.01
CA ARG A 18 -12.13 7.87 3.41
C ARG A 18 -11.83 6.86 4.51
N LYS A 19 -12.71 5.87 4.64
CA LYS A 19 -12.54 4.72 5.53
C LYS A 19 -11.37 3.85 5.08
N HIS A 20 -10.75 3.16 6.04
CA HIS A 20 -9.76 2.11 5.78
C HIS A 20 -10.39 0.97 4.96
N SER A 21 -9.53 0.14 4.37
CA SER A 21 -9.98 -1.04 3.62
C SER A 21 -10.45 -2.14 4.58
N PRO A 22 -11.56 -2.85 4.29
CA PRO A 22 -11.89 -4.09 5.02
C PRO A 22 -10.79 -5.17 4.93
N ARG A 23 -9.94 -5.09 3.89
CA ARG A 23 -8.76 -5.96 3.77
C ARG A 23 -7.73 -5.68 4.86
N THR A 24 -7.66 -4.45 5.36
CA THR A 24 -6.78 -4.09 6.48
C THR A 24 -7.22 -4.78 7.76
N GLU A 25 -8.52 -4.78 8.07
CA GLU A 25 -9.08 -5.53 9.20
C GLU A 25 -8.78 -7.03 9.08
N LYS A 26 -9.03 -7.59 7.89
CA LYS A 26 -8.77 -9.00 7.63
C LYS A 26 -7.28 -9.34 7.77
N ALA A 27 -6.39 -8.49 7.26
CA ALA A 27 -4.95 -8.69 7.37
C ALA A 27 -4.48 -8.69 8.83
N ILE A 28 -4.98 -7.77 9.68
CA ILE A 28 -4.69 -7.77 11.12
C ILE A 28 -5.11 -9.08 11.78
N SER A 29 -6.30 -9.58 11.44
CA SER A 29 -6.85 -10.82 12.03
C SER A 29 -6.09 -12.10 11.67
N LEU A 30 -5.26 -12.06 10.61
CA LEU A 30 -4.47 -13.20 10.15
C LEU A 30 -3.04 -13.21 10.69
N ARG A 31 -2.63 -12.18 11.43
CA ARG A 31 -1.28 -12.12 11.99
C ARG A 31 -1.11 -13.19 13.05
N GLU A 32 -0.02 -13.93 12.94
CA GLU A 32 0.40 -14.93 13.92
C GLU A 32 1.67 -14.51 14.67
N THR A 33 2.29 -13.40 14.26
CA THR A 33 3.41 -12.76 14.96
C THR A 33 2.94 -11.93 16.16
N VAL A 34 3.83 -11.80 17.15
CA VAL A 34 3.67 -10.92 18.32
C VAL A 34 4.07 -9.46 18.04
N SER A 35 4.63 -9.17 16.86
CA SER A 35 5.03 -7.81 16.50
C SER A 35 3.82 -6.90 16.35
N ASN A 36 3.85 -5.80 17.11
CA ASN A 36 2.86 -4.73 17.04
C ASN A 36 3.21 -3.65 16.02
N VAL A 37 4.23 -3.88 15.19
CA VAL A 37 4.65 -2.92 14.17
C VAL A 37 3.95 -3.22 12.84
N ALA A 38 3.35 -2.20 12.24
CA ALA A 38 2.77 -2.24 10.91
C ALA A 38 3.43 -1.21 9.99
N LEU A 39 3.48 -1.54 8.70
CA LEU A 39 3.98 -0.65 7.65
C LEU A 39 2.89 -0.45 6.59
N ASP A 40 2.53 0.81 6.31
CA ASP A 40 1.65 1.20 5.21
C ASP A 40 2.47 1.81 4.06
N CYS A 41 2.68 1.02 3.00
CA CYS A 41 3.47 1.40 1.83
C CYS A 41 2.60 2.15 0.82
N GLY A 42 2.91 3.41 0.56
CA GLY A 42 2.03 4.30 -0.21
C GLY A 42 0.81 4.71 0.60
N CYS A 43 1.03 5.21 1.82
CA CYS A 43 -0.02 5.46 2.81
C CYS A 43 -0.98 6.59 2.42
N GLY A 44 -0.64 7.42 1.42
CA GLY A 44 -1.40 8.59 1.06
C GLY A 44 -1.65 9.50 2.26
N THR A 45 -2.93 9.81 2.53
CA THR A 45 -3.37 10.60 3.70
C THR A 45 -3.69 9.74 4.94
N GLY A 46 -3.27 8.47 4.94
CA GLY A 46 -3.32 7.56 6.08
C GLY A 46 -4.70 7.08 6.49
N SER A 47 -5.55 6.69 5.52
CA SER A 47 -6.84 6.06 5.84
C SER A 47 -6.67 4.74 6.59
N ASP A 48 -5.76 3.88 6.13
CA ASP A 48 -5.51 2.58 6.77
C ASP A 48 -4.71 2.75 8.07
N ILE A 49 -3.75 3.69 8.10
CA ILE A 49 -3.03 4.10 9.32
C ILE A 49 -3.99 4.48 10.45
N ALA A 50 -5.09 5.20 10.17
CA ALA A 50 -6.04 5.60 11.21
C ALA A 50 -6.63 4.39 11.95
N TYR A 51 -7.00 3.35 11.21
CA TYR A 51 -7.50 2.12 11.81
C TYR A 51 -6.39 1.35 12.55
N LEU A 52 -5.18 1.29 12.00
CA LEU A 52 -4.04 0.64 12.66
C LEU A 52 -3.66 1.31 13.99
N ASP A 53 -3.68 2.65 14.05
CA ASP A 53 -3.45 3.45 15.25
C ASP A 53 -4.55 3.20 16.30
N GLU A 54 -5.82 3.12 15.88
CA GLU A 54 -6.95 2.74 16.75
C GLU A 54 -6.82 1.32 17.33
N GLN A 55 -6.16 0.41 16.60
CA GLN A 55 -5.84 -0.93 17.10
C GLN A 55 -4.59 -0.96 18.01
N GLY A 56 -3.94 0.19 18.26
CA GLY A 56 -2.79 0.31 19.13
C GLY A 56 -1.48 -0.22 18.54
N LEU A 57 -1.38 -0.33 17.22
CA LEU A 57 -0.13 -0.72 16.56
C LEU A 57 0.83 0.46 16.46
N GLN A 58 2.13 0.19 16.50
CA GLN A 58 3.14 1.13 16.02
C GLN A 58 3.11 1.11 14.49
N VAL A 59 2.79 2.24 13.86
CA VAL A 59 2.60 2.33 12.42
C VAL A 59 3.69 3.18 11.81
N HIS A 60 4.43 2.59 10.88
CA HIS A 60 5.26 3.32 9.94
C HIS A 60 4.47 3.48 8.63
N GLY A 61 4.52 4.67 8.04
CA GLY A 61 3.92 4.93 6.73
C GLY A 61 4.92 5.64 5.83
N PHE A 62 4.88 5.35 4.54
CA PHE A 62 5.58 6.20 3.57
C PHE A 62 4.78 6.43 2.30
N ASP A 63 5.01 7.58 1.67
CA ASP A 63 4.48 7.91 0.36
C ASP A 63 5.48 8.82 -0.38
N CYS A 64 5.51 8.74 -1.71
CA CYS A 64 6.39 9.57 -2.53
C CYS A 64 5.80 10.99 -2.74
N ASN A 65 4.49 11.15 -2.57
CA ASN A 65 3.79 12.41 -2.73
C ASN A 65 3.94 13.28 -1.47
N GLN A 66 4.69 14.39 -1.60
CA GLN A 66 4.96 15.31 -0.51
C GLN A 66 3.69 15.90 0.12
N ASP A 67 2.68 16.23 -0.68
CA ASP A 67 1.44 16.82 -0.17
C ASP A 67 0.65 15.78 0.63
N ALA A 68 0.56 14.54 0.14
CA ALA A 68 -0.09 13.45 0.87
C ALA A 68 0.59 13.17 2.21
N VAL A 69 1.93 13.13 2.22
CA VAL A 69 2.74 12.98 3.45
C VAL A 69 2.49 14.12 4.42
N ALA A 70 2.47 15.37 3.97
CA ALA A 70 2.21 16.52 4.82
C ALA A 70 0.83 16.42 5.49
N LEU A 71 -0.20 16.05 4.73
CA LEU A 71 -1.55 15.84 5.26
C LEU A 71 -1.62 14.66 6.23
N CYS A 72 -0.91 13.57 5.95
CA CYS A 72 -0.86 12.40 6.83
C CYS A 72 -0.16 12.74 8.16
N ARG A 73 0.97 13.47 8.12
CA ARG A 73 1.66 13.96 9.32
C ARG A 73 0.77 14.89 10.16
N GLU A 74 0.08 15.83 9.52
CA GLU A 74 -0.87 16.72 10.20
C GLU A 74 -1.97 15.91 10.90
N ARG A 75 -2.53 14.91 10.21
CA ARG A 75 -3.60 14.04 10.74
C ARG A 75 -3.18 13.28 12.01
N PHE A 76 -1.93 12.82 12.07
CA PHE A 76 -1.41 12.00 13.17
C PHE A 76 -0.43 12.76 14.07
N ASN A 77 -0.42 14.09 14.06
CA ASN A 77 0.55 14.88 14.83
C ASN A 77 0.48 14.71 16.36
N GLN A 78 -0.63 14.15 16.88
CA GLN A 78 -0.80 13.82 18.29
C GLN A 78 -0.60 12.33 18.60
N SER A 79 -0.44 11.46 17.60
CA SER A 79 -0.17 10.05 17.85
C SER A 79 1.32 9.82 18.05
N ALA A 80 1.69 9.20 19.17
CA ALA A 80 3.06 8.76 19.43
C ALA A 80 3.40 7.42 18.74
N LEU A 81 2.40 6.74 18.17
CA LEU A 81 2.55 5.43 17.54
C LEU A 81 2.74 5.51 16.03
N VAL A 82 2.52 6.68 15.42
CA VAL A 82 2.54 6.84 13.96
C VAL A 82 3.75 7.66 13.54
N ASP A 83 4.56 7.10 12.64
CA ASP A 83 5.68 7.78 11.99
C ASP A 83 5.51 7.76 10.46
N ILE A 84 5.59 8.94 9.83
CA ILE A 84 5.35 9.11 8.38
C ILE A 84 6.60 9.65 7.72
N THR A 85 7.10 8.93 6.72
CA THR A 85 8.27 9.29 5.92
C THR A 85 7.88 9.63 4.48
N GLN A 86 8.51 10.67 3.91
CA GLN A 86 8.45 10.85 2.46
C GLN A 86 9.53 9.97 1.83
N ALA A 87 9.12 8.93 1.10
CA ALA A 87 10.05 8.00 0.46
C ALA A 87 9.40 7.32 -0.74
N THR A 88 10.24 6.77 -1.61
CA THR A 88 9.86 5.81 -2.64
C THR A 88 9.95 4.39 -2.08
N PHE A 89 9.36 3.41 -2.76
CA PHE A 89 9.51 2.01 -2.38
C PHE A 89 10.98 1.57 -2.34
N GLU A 90 11.78 2.07 -3.27
CA GLU A 90 13.12 1.55 -3.45
C GLU A 90 14.13 2.10 -2.44
N ASP A 91 13.86 3.31 -1.95
CA ASP A 91 14.73 4.08 -1.06
C ASP A 91 14.26 4.09 0.40
N TYR A 92 13.09 3.50 0.69
CA TYR A 92 12.63 3.30 2.06
C TYR A 92 13.45 2.22 2.79
N ASP A 93 13.72 2.47 4.07
CA ASP A 93 14.35 1.51 4.98
C ASP A 93 13.26 0.73 5.70
N TYR A 94 13.08 -0.54 5.31
CA TYR A 94 12.01 -1.41 5.80
C TYR A 94 12.32 -1.93 7.21
N PRO A 95 11.58 -1.53 8.26
CA PRO A 95 11.79 -2.04 9.61
C PRO A 95 11.27 -3.48 9.75
N ASN A 96 11.66 -4.14 10.84
CA ASN A 96 11.02 -5.41 11.24
C ASN A 96 9.56 -5.13 11.62
N THR A 97 8.63 -5.80 10.93
CA THR A 97 7.19 -5.57 11.05
C THR A 97 6.41 -6.87 11.04
N GLY A 98 5.24 -6.85 11.69
CA GLY A 98 4.28 -7.95 11.65
C GLY A 98 3.17 -7.79 10.60
N LEU A 99 3.05 -6.60 10.00
CA LEU A 99 2.05 -6.29 8.98
C LEU A 99 2.64 -5.35 7.94
N ILE A 100 2.47 -5.68 6.67
CA ILE A 100 2.78 -4.77 5.57
C ILE A 100 1.54 -4.63 4.68
N LEU A 101 1.09 -3.39 4.52
CA LEU A 101 0.03 -3.00 3.60
C LEU A 101 0.64 -2.33 2.37
N ALA A 102 0.16 -2.67 1.19
CA ALA A 102 0.54 -2.03 -0.07
C ALA A 102 -0.65 -2.00 -1.03
N HIS A 103 -1.78 -1.45 -0.58
CA HIS A 103 -3.02 -1.42 -1.34
C HIS A 103 -2.95 -0.38 -2.46
N SER A 104 -3.03 -0.86 -3.70
CA SER A 104 -3.01 -0.03 -4.91
C SER A 104 -1.83 0.94 -5.02
N SER A 105 -0.69 0.60 -4.41
CA SER A 105 0.51 1.44 -4.33
C SER A 105 1.75 0.78 -4.94
N LEU A 106 1.94 -0.53 -4.73
CA LEU A 106 3.13 -1.27 -5.18
C LEU A 106 3.32 -1.27 -6.71
N TYR A 107 2.26 -0.95 -7.46
CA TYR A 107 2.31 -0.74 -8.91
C TYR A 107 3.38 0.27 -9.35
N PHE A 108 3.66 1.26 -8.49
CA PHE A 108 4.55 2.38 -8.79
C PHE A 108 6.00 2.16 -8.34
N ALA A 109 6.31 0.97 -7.83
CA ALA A 109 7.70 0.57 -7.64
C ALA A 109 8.42 0.53 -9.00
N ASP A 110 9.68 0.93 -9.02
CA ASP A 110 10.54 0.96 -10.20
C ASP A 110 10.73 -0.47 -10.75
N PRO A 111 10.33 -0.76 -12.00
CA PRO A 111 10.45 -2.09 -12.58
C PRO A 111 11.88 -2.64 -12.56
N SER A 112 12.89 -1.76 -12.69
CA SER A 112 14.30 -2.16 -12.69
C SER A 112 14.85 -2.52 -11.30
N ARG A 113 14.17 -2.06 -10.24
CA ARG A 113 14.55 -2.27 -8.83
C ARG A 113 13.55 -3.15 -8.09
N PHE A 114 12.44 -3.53 -8.73
CA PHE A 114 11.31 -4.21 -8.11
C PHE A 114 11.71 -5.46 -7.32
N GLU A 115 12.54 -6.32 -7.90
CA GLU A 115 12.99 -7.55 -7.22
C GLU A 115 13.73 -7.23 -5.90
N LYS A 116 14.63 -6.25 -5.93
CA LYS A 116 15.37 -5.81 -4.74
C LYS A 116 14.43 -5.16 -3.72
N THR A 117 13.48 -4.35 -4.16
CA THR A 117 12.45 -3.75 -3.32
C THR A 117 11.59 -4.82 -2.64
N TRP A 118 11.12 -5.82 -3.40
CA TRP A 118 10.35 -6.95 -2.87
C TRP A 118 11.16 -7.74 -1.84
N GLN A 119 12.43 -8.02 -2.12
CA GLN A 119 13.32 -8.70 -1.16
C GLN A 119 13.48 -7.93 0.14
N LYS A 120 13.64 -6.59 0.10
CA LYS A 120 13.70 -5.75 1.30
C LYS A 120 12.40 -5.85 2.11
N LEU A 121 11.26 -5.73 1.44
CA LEU A 121 9.93 -5.84 2.05
C LEU A 121 9.74 -7.20 2.73
N VAL A 122 10.01 -8.29 2.01
CA VAL A 122 9.90 -9.65 2.55
C VAL A 122 10.87 -9.86 3.71
N THR A 123 12.08 -9.29 3.65
CA THR A 123 13.07 -9.38 4.74
C THR A 123 12.59 -8.67 6.00
N GLY A 124 12.02 -7.47 5.87
CA GLY A 124 11.47 -6.70 7.00
C GLY A 124 10.16 -7.29 7.55
N LEU A 125 9.46 -8.14 6.82
CA LEU A 125 8.28 -8.85 7.35
C LEU A 125 8.72 -10.04 8.22
N GLU A 126 8.22 -10.13 9.43
CA GLU A 126 8.49 -11.25 10.32
C GLU A 126 7.78 -12.54 9.88
N VAL A 127 8.31 -13.70 10.26
CA VAL A 127 7.60 -14.99 10.11
C VAL A 127 6.32 -14.94 10.97
N GLY A 128 5.20 -15.38 10.40
CA GLY A 128 3.86 -15.21 10.98
C GLY A 128 3.26 -13.82 10.73
N GLY A 129 4.03 -12.89 10.15
CA GLY A 129 3.55 -11.58 9.70
C GLY A 129 2.75 -11.69 8.40
N VAL A 130 1.93 -10.67 8.15
CA VAL A 130 1.01 -10.63 7.00
C VAL A 130 1.42 -9.57 6.00
N PHE A 131 1.46 -9.94 4.73
CA PHE A 131 1.43 -8.99 3.61
C PHE A 131 0.01 -8.89 3.07
N SER A 132 -0.47 -7.67 2.81
CA SER A 132 -1.70 -7.41 2.06
C SER A 132 -1.48 -6.30 1.04
N GLY A 133 -1.56 -6.61 -0.24
CA GLY A 133 -1.21 -5.67 -1.29
C GLY A 133 -1.81 -6.01 -2.64
N ASP A 134 -1.63 -5.10 -3.58
CA ASP A 134 -2.09 -5.25 -4.95
C ASP A 134 -0.94 -5.19 -5.94
N PHE A 135 -1.02 -6.01 -6.99
CA PHE A 135 -0.09 -6.02 -8.14
C PHE A 135 -0.83 -5.69 -9.43
N MET A 136 -0.18 -4.97 -10.34
CA MET A 136 -0.76 -4.59 -11.63
C MET A 136 -0.56 -5.73 -12.62
N GLY A 137 -1.60 -6.05 -13.39
CA GLY A 137 -1.52 -7.01 -14.50
C GLY A 137 -1.23 -6.33 -15.84
N GLY A 138 -0.67 -7.07 -16.80
CA GLY A 138 -0.25 -6.54 -18.10
C GLY A 138 -1.37 -5.93 -18.97
N GLU A 139 -2.60 -6.44 -18.84
CA GLU A 139 -3.78 -5.86 -19.51
C GLU A 139 -4.32 -4.57 -18.88
N ASP A 140 -3.71 -4.05 -17.80
CA ASP A 140 -4.15 -2.80 -17.20
C ASP A 140 -3.92 -1.63 -18.16
N SER A 141 -4.87 -0.68 -18.25
CA SER A 141 -4.68 0.50 -19.11
C SER A 141 -3.46 1.35 -18.72
N TRP A 142 -2.96 1.21 -17.48
CA TRP A 142 -1.76 1.90 -16.98
C TRP A 142 -0.47 1.09 -17.16
N ALA A 143 -0.53 -0.14 -17.67
CA ALA A 143 0.67 -0.97 -17.87
C ALA A 143 1.65 -0.38 -18.91
N SER A 144 1.14 0.36 -19.92
CA SER A 144 1.96 0.92 -21.00
C SER A 144 1.83 2.44 -21.18
N ASN A 145 0.88 3.09 -20.51
CA ASN A 145 0.44 4.47 -20.81
C ASN A 145 0.26 5.34 -19.57
N TYR A 146 0.90 4.99 -18.45
CA TYR A 146 0.86 5.84 -17.26
C TYR A 146 1.94 6.94 -17.31
N ARG A 147 1.73 8.01 -16.54
CA ARG A 147 2.64 9.17 -16.51
C ARG A 147 4.00 8.85 -15.88
N THR A 148 4.06 7.81 -15.07
CA THR A 148 5.26 7.28 -14.43
C THR A 148 5.38 5.80 -14.76
N TYR A 149 6.56 5.23 -14.56
CA TYR A 149 6.76 3.80 -14.69
C TYR A 149 5.82 3.04 -13.76
N THR A 150 5.29 1.93 -14.27
CA THR A 150 4.51 0.95 -13.51
C THR A 150 5.17 -0.42 -13.68
N THR A 151 4.98 -1.29 -12.69
CA THR A 151 5.49 -2.67 -12.73
C THR A 151 4.34 -3.65 -12.97
N PRO A 152 3.89 -3.84 -14.23
CA PRO A 152 2.93 -4.88 -14.55
C PRO A 152 3.60 -6.26 -14.46
N LEU A 153 2.90 -7.21 -13.86
CA LEU A 153 3.32 -8.60 -13.69
C LEU A 153 2.28 -9.55 -14.29
N THR A 154 2.72 -10.76 -14.66
CA THR A 154 1.81 -11.87 -14.93
C THR A 154 1.35 -12.52 -13.63
N GLU A 155 0.25 -13.26 -13.68
CA GLU A 155 -0.22 -14.05 -12.53
C GLU A 155 0.89 -14.98 -11.99
N GLN A 156 1.60 -15.67 -12.89
CA GLN A 156 2.71 -16.56 -12.52
C GLN A 156 3.85 -15.81 -11.83
N GLN A 157 4.19 -14.60 -12.29
CA GLN A 157 5.19 -13.76 -11.63
C GLN A 157 4.72 -13.36 -10.23
N VAL A 158 3.46 -12.94 -10.08
CA VAL A 158 2.90 -12.60 -8.75
C VAL A 158 2.95 -13.81 -7.83
N LEU A 159 2.47 -14.99 -8.25
CA LEU A 159 2.51 -16.20 -7.43
C LEU A 159 3.93 -16.58 -7.02
N SER A 160 4.92 -16.36 -7.89
CA SER A 160 6.33 -16.65 -7.60
C SER A 160 6.93 -15.74 -6.52
N LEU A 161 6.36 -14.54 -6.31
CA LEU A 161 6.78 -13.65 -5.21
C LEU A 161 6.43 -14.19 -3.83
N PHE A 162 5.49 -15.13 -3.75
CA PHE A 162 4.93 -15.68 -2.51
C PHE A 162 5.42 -17.10 -2.20
N ASP A 163 6.58 -17.51 -2.72
CA ASP A 163 7.19 -18.84 -2.50
C ASP A 163 7.43 -19.17 -1.01
N ARG A 164 7.68 -18.15 -0.19
CA ARG A 164 7.89 -18.23 1.26
C ARG A 164 6.63 -17.98 2.10
N PHE A 165 5.50 -17.86 1.44
CA PHE A 165 4.25 -17.46 2.06
C PHE A 165 3.19 -18.54 1.94
N GLU A 166 2.24 -18.51 2.88
CA GLU A 166 0.94 -19.14 2.71
C GLU A 166 -0.04 -18.07 2.19
N ILE A 167 -0.57 -18.26 0.99
CA ILE A 167 -1.53 -17.33 0.40
C ILE A 167 -2.91 -17.58 1.01
N ALA A 168 -3.38 -16.65 1.84
CA ALA A 168 -4.71 -16.70 2.44
C ALA A 168 -5.80 -16.20 1.48
N SER A 169 -5.47 -15.31 0.54
CA SER A 169 -6.40 -14.79 -0.46
C SER A 169 -5.65 -14.34 -1.71
N PHE A 170 -6.16 -14.72 -2.88
CA PHE A 170 -5.69 -14.28 -4.19
C PHE A 170 -6.89 -13.99 -5.06
N ASN A 171 -7.08 -12.72 -5.46
CA ASN A 171 -8.19 -12.32 -6.30
C ASN A 171 -7.68 -11.56 -7.52
N GLN A 172 -8.08 -12.01 -8.70
CA GLN A 172 -7.83 -11.28 -9.94
C GLN A 172 -9.06 -10.46 -10.30
N ARG A 173 -8.84 -9.19 -10.63
CA ARG A 173 -9.82 -8.30 -11.25
C ARG A 173 -9.34 -8.00 -12.65
N ASN A 174 -10.10 -8.38 -13.69
CA ASN A 174 -9.87 -7.97 -15.08
C ASN A 174 -11.18 -7.48 -15.69
N GLU A 175 -11.43 -6.17 -15.64
CA GLU A 175 -12.69 -5.59 -16.13
C GLU A 175 -12.52 -4.13 -16.58
N ILE A 176 -13.48 -3.65 -17.37
CA ILE A 176 -13.61 -2.23 -17.68
C ILE A 176 -14.40 -1.58 -16.53
N GLY A 177 -13.78 -0.62 -15.87
CA GLY A 177 -14.40 0.19 -14.82
C GLY A 177 -14.15 1.68 -15.03
N THR A 178 -14.45 2.45 -13.99
CA THR A 178 -14.28 3.91 -14.00
C THR A 178 -13.25 4.31 -12.94
N THR A 179 -12.34 5.21 -13.30
CA THR A 179 -11.43 5.85 -12.33
C THR A 179 -12.19 6.78 -11.38
N ALA A 180 -11.55 7.19 -10.28
CA ALA A 180 -12.14 8.15 -9.32
C ALA A 180 -12.55 9.50 -9.95
N ILE A 181 -12.01 9.84 -11.11
CA ILE A 181 -12.32 11.07 -11.88
C ILE A 181 -13.25 10.82 -13.07
N GLY A 182 -13.91 9.65 -13.16
CA GLY A 182 -14.95 9.39 -14.16
C GLY A 182 -14.46 8.86 -15.52
N LYS A 183 -13.15 8.65 -15.72
CA LYS A 183 -12.63 8.08 -16.98
C LYS A 183 -12.73 6.56 -16.99
N GLN A 184 -13.16 5.98 -18.11
CA GLN A 184 -13.07 4.54 -18.33
C GLN A 184 -11.62 4.06 -18.26
N LYS A 185 -11.43 2.91 -17.63
CA LYS A 185 -10.13 2.26 -17.45
C LYS A 185 -10.35 0.75 -17.40
N ARG A 186 -9.53 0.00 -18.13
CA ARG A 186 -9.38 -1.43 -17.87
C ARG A 186 -8.53 -1.60 -16.61
N TRP A 187 -9.09 -2.27 -15.62
CA TRP A 187 -8.41 -2.72 -14.42
C TRP A 187 -7.93 -4.12 -14.68
N HIS A 188 -6.62 -4.35 -14.52
CA HIS A 188 -6.06 -5.68 -14.37
C HIS A 188 -5.22 -5.68 -13.09
N THR A 189 -5.72 -6.32 -12.04
CA THR A 189 -5.13 -6.25 -10.71
C THR A 189 -5.18 -7.61 -10.03
N PHE A 190 -4.09 -7.98 -9.37
CA PHE A 190 -4.02 -9.13 -8.47
C PHE A 190 -3.96 -8.63 -7.03
N SER A 191 -5.00 -8.90 -6.25
CA SER A 191 -5.06 -8.59 -4.83
C SER A 191 -4.65 -9.82 -4.03
N VAL A 192 -3.57 -9.69 -3.26
CA VAL A 192 -2.99 -10.80 -2.49
C VAL A 192 -2.97 -10.48 -1.01
N MET A 193 -3.31 -11.48 -0.20
CA MET A 193 -3.08 -11.49 1.24
C MET A 193 -2.40 -12.80 1.61
N ALA A 194 -1.25 -12.72 2.27
CA ALA A 194 -0.41 -13.88 2.52
C ALA A 194 0.33 -13.78 3.86
N ILE A 195 0.49 -14.91 4.54
CA ILE A 195 1.19 -15.04 5.81
C ILE A 195 2.61 -15.53 5.52
N LYS A 196 3.63 -14.84 6.01
CA LYS A 196 5.02 -15.26 5.82
C LYS A 196 5.31 -16.52 6.64
N ARG A 197 5.89 -17.54 6.01
CA ARG A 197 6.21 -18.82 6.67
C ARG A 197 7.71 -19.08 6.79
N ARG A 198 8.55 -18.45 5.94
CA ARG A 198 10.00 -18.66 5.84
C ARG A 198 10.75 -17.42 5.39
#